data_AF-A0A2U9IK25-F1
#
_entry.id   AF-A0A2U9IK25-F1
#
_cell.length_a   1.000
_cell.length_b   1.000
_cell.length_c   1.000
_cell.angle_alpha   90.00
_cell.angle_beta   90.00
_cell.angle_gamma   90.00
#
_symmetry.space_group_name_H-M   'P 1'
#
loop_
_entity.id
_entity.type
_entity.pdbx_description
1 polymer ?
#
loop_
_entity_poly.entity_id
_entity_poly.type
_entity_poly.pdbx_seq_one_letter_code
_entity_poly.pdbx_strand_id
1 'polypeptide(L)'
;MIISTYISVGLIAMIVSIAMLVKRRAIFVAEIIISLISYFILFYTHRLDFYIFTIRAFVFINLYFILSGVVDKSTILDLLGEKGVPIVVALAYYPYFYQLSTEVTFYAKARKIGFNIIKISKPIIIELIRVAENLYIAYSVKLFGKYTGKKNYMPNKDDIFLIIIGATTLCLSLILPFQWVI
;
A
#
# COMPACT_ATOMS: atom_id res chain seq x y z
N MET A 1 17.12 2.58 30.68
CA MET A 1 15.87 1.80 30.81
C MET A 1 14.86 2.14 29.71
N ILE A 2 14.60 3.43 29.46
CA ILE A 2 13.66 3.94 28.44
C ILE A 2 13.98 3.45 27.00
N ILE A 3 15.26 3.51 26.58
CA ILE A 3 15.69 3.04 25.24
C ILE A 3 15.43 1.52 25.06
N SER A 4 15.61 0.74 26.13
CA SER A 4 15.42 -0.72 26.10
C SER A 4 13.94 -1.10 25.93
N THR A 5 13.02 -0.35 26.57
CA THR A 5 11.58 -0.56 26.41
C THR A 5 11.05 -0.13 25.04
N TYR A 6 11.58 0.95 24.44
CA TYR A 6 11.19 1.33 23.08
C TYR A 6 11.70 0.35 22.01
N ILE A 7 12.91 -0.18 22.21
CA ILE A 7 13.47 -1.22 21.34
C ILE A 7 12.66 -2.51 21.47
N SER A 8 12.27 -2.92 22.69
CA SER A 8 11.50 -4.15 22.89
C SER A 8 10.10 -4.07 22.29
N VAL A 9 9.38 -2.95 22.45
CA VAL A 9 8.05 -2.75 21.85
C VAL A 9 8.13 -2.70 20.31
N GLY A 10 9.13 -2.01 19.75
CA GLY A 10 9.34 -1.99 18.31
C GLY A 10 9.64 -3.37 17.74
N LEU A 11 10.49 -4.15 18.42
CA LEU A 11 10.81 -5.53 18.01
C LEU A 11 9.60 -6.45 18.10
N ILE A 12 8.77 -6.35 19.15
CA ILE A 12 7.53 -7.13 19.28
C ILE A 12 6.56 -6.78 18.15
N ALA A 13 6.35 -5.48 17.86
CA ALA A 13 5.52 -5.04 16.75
C ALA A 13 6.05 -5.55 15.40
N MET A 14 7.37 -5.54 15.21
CA MET A 14 8.02 -6.09 14.02
C MET A 14 7.76 -7.59 13.89
N ILE A 15 7.98 -8.38 14.95
CA ILE A 15 7.73 -9.83 14.97
C ILE A 15 6.26 -10.16 14.69
N VAL A 16 5.33 -9.44 15.29
CA VAL A 16 3.88 -9.63 15.03
C VAL A 16 3.52 -9.29 13.59
N SER A 17 4.02 -8.16 13.07
CA SER A 17 3.78 -7.76 11.68
C SER A 17 4.37 -8.76 10.67
N ILE A 18 5.54 -9.32 10.97
CA ILE A 18 6.21 -10.37 10.22
C ILE A 18 5.42 -11.68 10.25
N ALA A 19 4.90 -12.07 11.42
CA ALA A 19 4.09 -13.29 11.56
C ALA A 19 2.81 -13.23 10.71
N MET A 20 2.25 -12.04 10.47
CA MET A 20 1.11 -11.84 9.58
C MET A 20 1.49 -11.96 8.08
N LEU A 21 2.77 -11.80 7.73
CA LEU A 21 3.29 -11.86 6.35
C LEU A 21 3.95 -13.21 5.97
N VAL A 22 3.76 -14.27 6.75
CA VAL A 22 4.44 -15.59 6.62
C VAL A 22 4.34 -16.23 5.23
N LYS A 23 3.32 -15.90 4.42
CA LYS A 23 3.22 -16.37 3.03
C LYS A 23 4.31 -15.79 2.11
N ARG A 24 4.93 -14.65 2.44
CA ARG A 24 5.95 -13.96 1.64
C ARG A 24 7.36 -14.14 2.21
N ARG A 25 7.84 -15.38 2.24
CA ARG A 25 9.14 -15.79 2.84
C ARG A 25 10.35 -14.97 2.36
N ALA A 26 10.36 -14.50 1.12
CA ALA A 26 11.45 -13.68 0.59
C ALA A 26 11.54 -12.29 1.24
N ILE A 27 10.41 -11.67 1.56
CA ILE A 27 10.35 -10.36 2.22
C ILE A 27 10.86 -10.50 3.66
N PHE A 28 10.44 -11.56 4.35
CA PHE A 28 10.90 -11.89 5.70
C PHE A 28 12.42 -12.00 5.82
N VAL A 29 13.06 -12.76 4.92
CA VAL A 29 14.51 -12.95 4.93
C VAL A 29 15.23 -11.62 4.65
N ALA A 30 14.72 -10.82 3.71
CA ALA A 30 15.28 -9.51 3.41
C ALA A 30 15.20 -8.56 4.62
N GLU A 31 14.07 -8.50 5.34
CA GLU A 31 13.91 -7.63 6.51
C GLU A 31 14.86 -8.00 7.66
N ILE A 32 15.03 -9.30 7.94
CA ILE A 32 15.98 -9.76 8.97
C ILE A 32 17.41 -9.36 8.60
N ILE A 33 17.81 -9.57 7.34
CA ILE A 33 19.14 -9.21 6.86
C ILE A 33 19.37 -7.71 6.97
N ILE A 34 18.42 -6.88 6.53
CA ILE A 34 18.57 -5.41 6.57
C ILE A 34 18.57 -4.91 8.01
N SER A 35 17.75 -5.48 8.91
CA SER A 35 17.76 -5.17 10.34
C SER A 35 19.11 -5.48 10.99
N LEU A 36 19.68 -6.66 10.71
CA LEU A 36 21.00 -7.05 11.19
C LEU A 36 22.09 -6.11 10.69
N ILE A 37 22.10 -5.82 9.39
CA ILE A 37 23.08 -4.90 8.78
C ILE A 37 22.94 -3.51 9.40
N SER A 38 21.71 -3.01 9.54
CA SER A 38 21.44 -1.70 10.16
C SER A 38 21.92 -1.65 11.61
N TYR A 39 21.73 -2.73 12.38
CA TYR A 39 22.23 -2.81 13.75
C TYR A 39 23.75 -2.72 13.82
N PHE A 40 24.47 -3.48 12.97
CA PHE A 40 25.95 -3.44 12.95
C PHE A 40 26.50 -2.07 12.55
N ILE A 41 25.91 -1.42 11.54
CA ILE A 41 26.32 -0.07 11.09
C ILE A 41 26.11 0.96 12.22
N LEU A 42 24.95 0.92 12.87
CA LEU A 42 24.60 1.87 13.93
C LEU A 42 25.39 1.62 15.22
N PHE A 43 25.74 0.37 15.50
CA PHE A 43 26.66 0.00 16.57
C PHE A 43 28.06 0.57 16.33
N TYR A 44 28.61 0.38 15.13
CA TYR A 44 29.92 0.91 14.75
C TYR A 44 29.97 2.45 14.78
N THR A 45 28.86 3.11 14.44
CA THR A 45 28.76 4.57 14.40
C THR A 45 28.42 5.18 15.78
N HIS A 46 28.24 4.36 16.82
CA HIS A 46 27.79 4.78 18.16
C HIS A 46 26.46 5.57 18.15
N ARG A 47 25.58 5.27 17.18
CA ARG A 47 24.31 5.96 16.94
C ARG A 47 23.13 5.01 17.09
N LEU A 48 23.13 4.22 18.16
CA LEU A 48 22.11 3.19 18.43
C LEU A 48 20.69 3.74 18.58
N ASP A 49 20.54 5.02 18.93
CA ASP A 49 19.23 5.68 19.04
C ASP A 49 18.46 5.67 17.71
N PHE A 50 19.16 5.65 16.57
CA PHE A 50 18.53 5.58 15.25
C PHE A 50 17.96 4.20 14.92
N TYR A 51 18.36 3.15 15.65
CA TYR A 51 17.88 1.79 15.39
C TYR A 51 16.37 1.64 15.64
N ILE A 52 15.83 2.41 16.60
CA ILE A 52 14.39 2.45 16.89
C ILE A 52 13.61 2.96 15.66
N PHE A 53 14.15 3.92 14.93
CA PHE A 53 13.51 4.44 13.71
C PHE A 53 13.54 3.42 12.59
N THR A 54 14.64 2.66 12.44
CA THR A 54 14.72 1.56 11.48
C THR A 54 13.63 0.50 11.74
N ILE A 55 13.47 0.08 12.99
CA ILE A 55 12.44 -0.91 13.35
C ILE A 55 11.02 -0.37 13.10
N ARG A 56 10.74 0.89 13.45
CA ARG A 56 9.43 1.51 13.17
C ARG A 56 9.13 1.61 11.68
N ALA A 57 10.13 1.94 10.87
CA ALA A 57 9.97 1.97 9.42
C ALA A 57 9.55 0.61 8.86
N PHE A 58 10.16 -0.48 9.33
CA PHE A 58 9.75 -1.84 8.95
C PHE A 58 8.32 -2.17 9.37
N VAL A 59 7.92 -1.81 10.59
CA VAL A 59 6.52 -2.01 11.04
C VAL A 59 5.53 -1.28 10.13
N PHE A 60 5.81 -0.04 9.71
CA PHE A 60 4.94 0.69 8.80
C PHE A 60 4.90 0.09 7.39
N ILE A 61 6.04 -0.35 6.87
CA ILE A 61 6.13 -1.02 5.57
C ILE A 61 5.32 -2.33 5.61
N ASN A 62 5.43 -3.11 6.68
CA ASN A 62 4.68 -4.34 6.85
C ASN A 62 3.18 -4.10 6.99
N LEU A 63 2.76 -3.11 7.77
CA LEU A 63 1.36 -2.69 7.85
C LEU A 63 0.83 -2.28 6.48
N TYR A 64 1.62 -1.53 5.69
CA TYR A 64 1.26 -1.15 4.33
C TYR A 64 1.08 -2.37 3.43
N PHE A 65 1.97 -3.36 3.47
CA PHE A 65 1.84 -4.58 2.69
C PHE A 65 0.62 -5.42 3.09
N ILE A 66 0.32 -5.51 4.39
CA ILE A 66 -0.87 -6.20 4.90
C ILE A 66 -2.12 -5.48 4.40
N LEU A 67 -2.20 -4.16 4.55
CA LEU A 67 -3.33 -3.36 4.09
C LEU A 67 -3.52 -3.49 2.57
N SER A 68 -2.42 -3.41 1.81
CA SER A 68 -2.43 -3.59 0.36
C SER A 68 -2.92 -4.97 -0.08
N GLY A 69 -2.81 -5.99 0.78
CA GLY A 69 -3.33 -7.34 0.50
C GLY A 69 -4.81 -7.51 0.82
N VAL A 70 -5.38 -6.64 1.66
CA VAL A 70 -6.79 -6.70 2.12
C VAL A 70 -7.68 -5.70 1.35
N VAL A 71 -7.11 -4.63 0.82
CA VAL A 71 -7.86 -3.61 0.07
C VAL A 71 -8.11 -4.08 -1.37
N ASP A 72 -9.31 -4.62 -1.60
CA ASP A 72 -9.83 -4.90 -2.93
C ASP A 72 -10.55 -3.69 -3.55
N LYS A 73 -10.73 -3.72 -4.88
CA LYS A 73 -11.48 -2.68 -5.63
C LYS A 73 -12.91 -2.49 -5.08
N SER A 74 -13.53 -3.57 -4.58
CA SER A 74 -14.83 -3.54 -3.92
C SER A 74 -14.80 -2.75 -2.61
N THR A 75 -13.76 -2.92 -1.80
CA THR A 75 -13.58 -2.20 -0.53
C THR A 75 -13.53 -0.68 -0.74
N ILE A 76 -12.91 -0.23 -1.84
CA ILE A 76 -12.88 1.20 -2.23
C ILE A 76 -14.29 1.72 -2.51
N LEU A 77 -15.13 0.93 -3.19
CA LEU A 77 -16.52 1.30 -3.48
C LEU A 77 -17.40 1.28 -2.23
N ASP A 78 -17.19 0.34 -1.31
CA ASP A 78 -17.94 0.28 -0.05
C ASP A 78 -17.61 1.48 0.87
N LEU A 79 -16.35 1.91 0.88
CA LEU A 79 -15.89 3.03 1.71
C LEU A 79 -16.28 4.40 1.12
N LEU A 80 -16.08 4.60 -0.18
CA LEU A 80 -16.28 5.90 -0.85
C LEU A 80 -17.62 6.03 -1.58
N GLY A 81 -18.38 4.94 -1.73
CA GLY A 81 -19.65 4.92 -2.47
C GLY A 81 -19.47 5.36 -3.92
N GLU A 82 -20.43 6.16 -4.42
CA GLU A 82 -20.41 6.71 -5.79
C GLU A 82 -19.14 7.52 -6.10
N LYS A 83 -18.56 8.20 -5.09
CA LYS A 83 -17.31 8.98 -5.27
C LYS A 83 -16.08 8.10 -5.49
N GLY A 84 -16.16 6.81 -5.16
CA GLY A 84 -15.11 5.82 -5.41
C GLY A 84 -15.09 5.28 -6.85
N VAL A 85 -16.18 5.46 -7.61
CA VAL A 85 -16.30 4.93 -8.98
C VAL A 85 -15.18 5.41 -9.91
N PRO A 86 -14.82 6.72 -9.95
CA PRO A 86 -13.72 7.18 -10.79
C PRO A 86 -12.37 6.52 -10.43
N ILE A 87 -12.13 6.27 -9.15
CA ILE A 87 -10.89 5.64 -8.66
C ILE A 87 -10.84 4.18 -9.10
N VAL A 88 -11.93 3.45 -8.96
CA VAL A 88 -12.01 2.04 -9.40
C VAL A 88 -11.87 1.90 -10.90
N VAL A 89 -12.49 2.81 -11.67
CA VAL A 89 -12.31 2.88 -13.13
C VAL A 89 -10.83 3.14 -13.46
N ALA A 90 -10.20 4.14 -12.83
CA ALA A 90 -8.79 4.43 -13.06
C ALA A 90 -7.88 3.22 -12.75
N LEU A 91 -8.12 2.53 -11.63
CA LEU A 91 -7.39 1.30 -11.26
C LEU A 91 -7.67 0.13 -12.20
N ALA A 92 -8.85 0.06 -12.83
CA ALA A 92 -9.17 -0.96 -13.82
C ALA A 92 -8.45 -0.72 -15.16
N TYR A 93 -8.33 0.53 -15.58
CA TYR A 93 -7.64 0.89 -16.83
C TYR A 93 -6.12 1.09 -16.67
N TYR A 94 -5.60 1.15 -15.45
CA TYR A 94 -4.17 1.31 -15.20
C TYR A 94 -3.28 0.28 -15.94
N PRO A 95 -3.57 -1.04 -15.92
CA PRO A 95 -2.75 -2.02 -16.63
C PRO A 95 -2.76 -1.80 -18.15
N TYR A 96 -3.92 -1.40 -18.71
CA TYR A 96 -4.07 -1.11 -20.14
C TYR A 96 -3.19 0.09 -20.55
N PHE A 97 -3.28 1.20 -19.83
CA PHE A 97 -2.47 2.38 -20.13
C PHE A 97 -0.97 2.15 -19.89
N TYR A 98 -0.61 1.27 -18.95
CA TYR A 98 0.77 0.84 -18.75
C TYR A 98 1.30 0.07 -19.97
N GLN A 99 0.51 -0.88 -20.49
CA GLN A 99 0.87 -1.62 -21.69
C GLN A 99 0.99 -0.69 -22.91
N LEU A 100 0.01 0.18 -23.12
CA LEU A 100 0.02 1.19 -24.19
C LEU A 100 1.28 2.06 -24.11
N SER A 101 1.61 2.57 -22.92
CA SER A 101 2.80 3.41 -22.71
C SER A 101 4.09 2.65 -23.03
N THR A 102 4.14 1.37 -22.70
CA THR A 102 5.28 0.50 -22.98
C THR A 102 5.44 0.26 -24.48
N GLU A 103 4.34 -0.03 -25.20
CA GLU A 103 4.33 -0.18 -26.66
C GLU A 103 4.73 1.11 -27.38
N VAL A 104 4.16 2.25 -26.99
CA VAL A 104 4.51 3.56 -27.56
C VAL A 104 5.99 3.84 -27.38
N THR A 105 6.54 3.57 -26.19
CA THR A 105 7.95 3.76 -25.89
C THR A 105 8.83 2.82 -26.72
N PHE A 106 8.42 1.56 -26.87
CA PHE A 106 9.11 0.57 -27.70
C PHE A 106 9.17 1.01 -29.17
N TYR A 107 8.03 1.43 -29.75
CA TYR A 107 7.97 1.90 -31.13
C TYR A 107 8.71 3.23 -31.34
N ALA A 108 8.68 4.14 -30.37
CA ALA A 108 9.47 5.37 -30.42
C ALA A 108 10.98 5.06 -30.47
N LYS A 109 11.45 4.12 -29.63
CA LYS A 109 12.83 3.65 -29.61
C LYS A 109 13.21 2.96 -30.92
N ALA A 110 12.36 2.09 -31.46
CA ALA A 110 12.58 1.41 -32.74
C ALA A 110 12.72 2.40 -33.91
N ARG A 111 11.97 3.51 -33.88
CA ARG A 111 12.04 4.59 -34.87
C ARG A 111 13.19 5.57 -34.64
N LYS A 112 14.08 5.33 -33.68
CA LYS A 112 15.17 6.25 -33.28
C LYS A 112 14.68 7.66 -32.93
N ILE A 113 13.42 7.78 -32.53
CA ILE A 113 12.90 9.02 -31.97
C ILE A 113 13.47 9.07 -30.56
N GLY A 114 14.41 10.00 -30.31
CA GLY A 114 14.95 10.21 -28.97
C GLY A 114 13.84 10.48 -27.94
N PHE A 115 14.19 10.53 -26.65
CA PHE A 115 13.20 10.76 -25.60
C PHE A 115 12.55 12.14 -25.75
N ASN A 116 11.38 12.18 -26.37
CA ASN A 116 10.60 13.38 -26.62
C ASN A 116 9.23 13.20 -25.98
N ILE A 117 9.02 13.89 -24.85
CA ILE A 117 7.78 13.84 -24.07
C ILE A 117 6.55 14.06 -24.95
N ILE A 118 6.60 15.03 -25.87
CA ILE A 118 5.45 15.43 -26.69
C ILE A 118 5.08 14.31 -27.68
N LYS A 119 6.08 13.68 -28.29
CA LYS A 119 5.86 12.60 -29.26
C LYS A 119 5.36 11.30 -28.60
N ILE A 120 5.76 11.05 -27.37
CA ILE A 120 5.35 9.87 -26.59
C ILE A 120 3.98 10.08 -25.96
N SER A 121 3.70 11.28 -25.44
CA SER A 121 2.43 11.56 -24.75
C SER A 121 1.25 11.66 -25.70
N LYS A 122 1.45 12.20 -26.92
CA LYS A 122 0.38 12.40 -27.90
C LYS A 122 -0.46 11.14 -28.19
N PRO A 123 0.11 9.98 -28.55
CA PRO A 123 -0.69 8.76 -28.77
C PRO A 123 -1.41 8.28 -27.49
N ILE A 124 -0.77 8.43 -26.32
CA ILE A 124 -1.35 8.03 -25.03
C ILE A 124 -2.58 8.90 -24.71
N ILE A 125 -2.48 10.23 -24.91
CA ILE A 125 -3.57 11.18 -24.67
C ILE A 125 -4.75 10.92 -25.61
N ILE A 126 -4.48 10.67 -26.89
CA ILE A 126 -5.53 10.38 -27.88
C ILE A 126 -6.31 9.13 -27.47
N GLU A 127 -5.60 8.06 -27.11
CA GLU A 127 -6.23 6.82 -26.67
C GLU A 127 -7.00 7.00 -25.36
N LEU A 128 -6.48 7.82 -24.44
CA LEU A 128 -7.17 8.16 -23.19
C LEU A 128 -8.50 8.88 -23.45
N ILE A 129 -8.53 9.86 -24.36
CA ILE A 129 -9.77 10.55 -24.74
C ILE A 129 -10.77 9.57 -25.35
N ARG A 130 -10.30 8.69 -26.24
CA ARG A 130 -11.14 7.67 -26.88
C ARG A 130 -11.76 6.69 -25.88
N VAL A 131 -10.97 6.23 -24.91
CA VAL A 131 -11.45 5.37 -23.82
C VAL A 131 -12.47 6.12 -22.98
N ALA A 132 -12.25 7.39 -22.65
CA ALA A 132 -13.18 8.19 -21.88
C ALA A 132 -14.53 8.37 -22.60
N GLU A 133 -14.52 8.62 -23.91
CA GLU A 133 -15.72 8.72 -24.73
C GLU A 133 -16.50 7.40 -24.76
N ASN A 134 -15.81 6.28 -25.01
CA ASN A 134 -16.42 4.95 -24.98
C ASN A 134 -17.02 4.63 -23.61
N LEU A 135 -16.33 5.02 -22.54
CA LEU A 135 -16.81 4.84 -21.18
C LEU A 135 -18.07 5.68 -20.93
N TYR A 136 -18.08 6.93 -21.37
CA TYR A 136 -19.25 7.81 -21.26
C TYR A 136 -20.46 7.25 -22.02
N ILE A 137 -20.26 6.72 -23.23
CA ILE A 137 -21.32 6.08 -24.01
C ILE A 137 -21.80 4.81 -23.29
N ALA A 138 -20.90 3.95 -22.84
CA ALA A 138 -21.27 2.72 -22.15
C ALA A 138 -22.03 3.00 -20.83
N TYR A 139 -21.62 4.01 -20.07
CA TYR A 139 -22.32 4.43 -18.86
C TYR A 139 -23.68 5.08 -19.18
N SER A 140 -23.74 5.98 -20.16
CA SER A 140 -25.00 6.62 -20.53
C SER A 140 -26.02 5.62 -21.09
N VAL A 141 -25.60 4.59 -21.81
CA VAL A 141 -26.50 3.55 -22.33
C VAL A 141 -26.90 2.53 -21.26
N LYS A 142 -26.05 2.24 -20.26
CA LYS A 142 -26.26 1.16 -19.27
C LYS A 142 -26.74 1.62 -17.89
N LEU A 143 -26.58 2.90 -17.53
CA LEU A 143 -26.73 3.44 -16.17
C LEU A 143 -27.70 4.64 -16.05
N PHE A 144 -28.74 4.73 -16.90
CA PHE A 144 -29.89 5.62 -16.63
C PHE A 144 -30.65 5.32 -15.32
N GLY A 145 -30.21 4.34 -14.53
CA GLY A 145 -30.63 4.12 -13.15
C GLY A 145 -29.56 4.60 -12.16
N LYS A 146 -29.95 5.43 -11.20
CA LYS A 146 -29.14 5.83 -10.03
C LYS A 146 -28.32 4.65 -9.49
N TYR A 147 -27.05 4.88 -9.15
CA TYR A 147 -26.18 3.86 -8.55
C TYR A 147 -26.77 3.45 -7.19
N THR A 148 -27.47 2.32 -7.18
CA THR A 148 -28.08 1.72 -5.98
C THR A 148 -27.22 0.56 -5.49
N GLY A 149 -25.92 0.81 -5.35
CA GLY A 149 -25.03 -0.15 -4.71
C GLY A 149 -25.42 -0.30 -3.24
N LYS A 150 -25.95 -1.47 -2.86
CA LYS A 150 -26.13 -1.84 -1.44
C LYS A 150 -24.75 -1.96 -0.80
N LYS A 151 -24.37 -0.95 -0.01
CA LYS A 151 -23.15 -0.96 0.80
C LYS A 151 -23.19 -2.14 1.76
N ASN A 152 -22.25 -3.06 1.62
CA ASN A 152 -22.20 -4.24 2.48
C ASN A 152 -21.03 -4.09 3.45
N TYR A 153 -21.25 -3.38 4.56
CA TYR A 153 -20.24 -3.10 5.58
C TYR A 153 -19.93 -4.29 6.50
N MET A 154 -20.19 -5.52 6.05
CA MET A 154 -19.99 -6.69 6.89
C MET A 154 -18.48 -6.97 6.97
N PRO A 155 -17.84 -6.81 8.15
CA PRO A 155 -16.41 -6.99 8.28
C PRO A 155 -16.05 -8.43 7.97
N ASN A 156 -14.99 -8.63 7.19
CA ASN A 156 -14.49 -9.96 6.89
C ASN A 156 -13.82 -10.55 8.15
N LYS A 157 -13.64 -11.88 8.20
CA LYS A 157 -12.97 -12.56 9.33
C LYS A 157 -11.57 -11.99 9.57
N ASP A 158 -10.89 -11.58 8.51
CA ASP A 158 -9.56 -10.98 8.56
C ASP A 158 -9.58 -9.55 9.14
N ASP A 159 -10.64 -8.78 8.90
CA ASP A 159 -10.82 -7.43 9.48
C ASP A 159 -11.05 -7.51 10.99
N ILE A 160 -11.86 -8.48 11.43
CA ILE A 160 -12.10 -8.74 12.87
C ILE A 160 -10.79 -9.14 13.56
N PHE A 161 -9.98 -10.00 12.91
CA PHE A 161 -8.68 -10.41 13.43
C PHE A 161 -7.73 -9.22 13.59
N LEU A 162 -7.65 -8.33 12.59
CA LEU A 162 -6.88 -7.09 12.66
C LEU A 162 -7.35 -6.16 13.79
N ILE A 163 -8.66 -5.99 13.95
CA ILE A 163 -9.25 -5.17 15.01
C ILE A 163 -8.89 -5.71 16.40
N ILE A 164 -8.95 -7.04 16.59
CA ILE A 164 -8.61 -7.68 17.87
C ILE A 164 -7.12 -7.51 18.18
N ILE A 165 -6.23 -7.66 17.19
CA ILE A 165 -4.79 -7.40 17.38
C ILE A 165 -4.53 -5.93 17.69
N GLY A 166 -5.16 -5.01 16.98
CA GLY A 166 -5.05 -3.57 17.24
C GLY A 166 -5.53 -3.19 18.64
N ALA A 167 -6.67 -3.73 19.07
CA ALA A 167 -7.22 -3.47 20.40
C ALA A 167 -6.34 -4.09 21.50
N THR A 168 -5.89 -5.34 21.34
CA THR A 168 -5.01 -6.00 22.32
C THR A 168 -3.66 -5.30 22.44
N THR A 169 -3.05 -4.88 21.32
CA THR A 169 -1.80 -4.10 21.35
C THR A 169 -1.97 -2.73 22.02
N LEU A 170 -3.08 -2.02 21.76
CA LEU A 170 -3.42 -0.77 22.46
C LEU A 170 -3.63 -0.99 23.96
N CYS A 171 -4.38 -2.01 24.35
CA CYS A 171 -4.58 -2.36 25.76
C CYS A 171 -3.27 -2.75 26.45
N LEU A 172 -2.40 -3.53 25.80
CA LEU A 172 -1.07 -3.85 26.32
C LEU A 172 -0.19 -2.60 26.46
N SER A 173 -0.28 -1.65 25.52
CA SER A 173 0.43 -0.36 25.61
C SER A 173 -0.05 0.51 26.79
N LEU A 174 -1.30 0.36 27.23
CA LEU A 174 -1.86 1.08 28.37
C LEU A 174 -1.54 0.41 29.73
N ILE A 175 -1.38 -0.91 29.74
CA ILE A 175 -1.14 -1.70 30.97
C ILE A 175 0.35 -1.77 31.32
N LEU A 176 1.25 -1.75 30.33
CA LEU A 176 2.68 -1.57 30.57
C LEU A 176 2.91 -0.13 31.05
N PRO A 177 3.54 0.10 32.23
CA PRO A 177 3.71 1.43 32.78
C PRO A 177 4.67 2.23 31.91
N PHE A 178 4.12 2.90 30.90
CA PHE A 178 4.74 3.98 30.18
C PHE A 178 4.80 5.14 31.17
N GLN A 179 5.95 5.32 31.83
CA GLN A 179 6.21 6.53 32.58
C GLN A 179 6.31 7.69 31.58
N TRP A 180 5.17 8.28 31.28
CA TRP A 180 5.05 9.63 30.74
C TRP A 180 5.58 10.58 31.80
N VAL A 181 6.88 10.88 31.77
CA VAL A 181 7.41 12.05 32.44
C VAL A 181 8.19 12.84 31.40
N ILE A 182 7.66 14.04 31.19
CA ILE A 182 8.08 15.13 30.30
C ILE A 182 9.60 15.27 30.20
#